data_AF-A0A453MVQ6-F1
#
_entry.id   AF-A0A453MVQ6-F1
#
_cell.length_a   1.000
_cell.length_b   1.000
_cell.length_c   1.000
_cell.angle_alpha   90.00
_cell.angle_beta   90.00
_cell.angle_gamma   90.00
#
_symmetry.space_group_name_H-M   'P 1'
#
loop_
_entity.id
_entity.type
_entity.pdbx_description
1 polymer ?
#
loop_
_entity_poly.entity_id
_entity_poly.type
_entity_poly.pdbx_seq_one_letter_code
_entity_poly.pdbx_strand_id
1 'polypeptide(L)'
;LTMETPSVVFGNIGSWAAQLITEAGGKVVSIRDVTGAVKNSNGIDIAKLMKHSAENRGIKGFDGGDAVDPTLLLTEECDVLIPAALGGVINKDNADAIKAKYIIEAVNHPTDPEATRFGQRRAC
;
A
#
# COMPACT_ATOMS: atom_id res chain seq x y z
N LEU A 1 -15.09 -13.46 5.41
CA LEU A 1 -13.75 -12.83 5.37
C LEU A 1 -13.97 -11.36 5.09
N THR A 2 -14.25 -10.56 6.13
CA THR A 2 -14.32 -9.10 5.99
C THR A 2 -12.88 -8.58 6.01
N MET A 3 -12.39 -8.13 4.87
CA MET A 3 -11.10 -7.45 4.73
C MET A 3 -11.35 -5.98 5.05
N GLU A 4 -11.08 -5.55 6.29
CA GLU A 4 -11.59 -4.25 6.77
C GLU A 4 -10.62 -3.09 6.52
N THR A 5 -9.32 -3.33 6.31
CA THR A 5 -8.31 -2.24 6.17
C THR A 5 -7.06 -2.58 5.31
N PRO A 6 -7.17 -2.65 3.96
CA PRO A 6 -5.98 -2.70 3.09
C PRO A 6 -5.18 -1.38 3.08
N SER A 7 -3.85 -1.51 3.23
CA SER A 7 -2.84 -0.47 3.01
C SER A 7 -2.08 -0.77 1.72
N VAL A 8 -2.04 0.17 0.78
CA VAL A 8 -1.48 -0.07 -0.56
C VAL A 8 -0.28 0.83 -0.82
N VAL A 9 0.83 0.25 -1.25
CA VAL A 9 1.93 1.03 -1.81
C VAL A 9 1.60 1.34 -3.27
N PHE A 10 1.39 2.62 -3.55
CA PHE A 10 1.02 3.15 -4.84
C PHE A 10 2.21 3.21 -5.80
N GLY A 11 1.91 2.90 -7.05
CA GLY A 11 2.81 2.84 -8.20
C GLY A 11 1.97 2.38 -9.40
N ASN A 12 2.58 2.12 -10.56
CA ASN A 12 1.82 1.67 -11.73
C ASN A 12 0.94 0.44 -11.44
N ILE A 13 1.43 -0.51 -10.64
CA ILE A 13 0.67 -1.71 -10.28
C ILE A 13 -0.21 -1.48 -9.05
N GLY A 14 0.26 -0.64 -8.11
CA GLY A 14 -0.48 -0.32 -6.88
C GLY A 14 -1.79 0.44 -7.13
N SER A 15 -1.85 1.26 -8.18
CA SER A 15 -3.08 1.96 -8.58
C SER A 15 -4.14 0.99 -9.10
N TRP A 16 -3.77 0.03 -9.94
CA TRP A 16 -4.68 -1.04 -10.39
C TRP A 16 -5.15 -1.91 -9.23
N ALA A 17 -4.25 -2.29 -8.32
CA ALA A 17 -4.64 -3.06 -7.13
C ALA A 17 -5.65 -2.30 -6.26
N ALA A 18 -5.40 -1.01 -5.97
CA ALA A 18 -6.32 -0.17 -5.22
C ALA A 18 -7.68 -0.02 -5.91
N GLN A 19 -7.70 0.10 -7.24
CA GLN A 19 -8.92 0.17 -8.03
C GLN A 19 -9.71 -1.13 -7.96
N LEU A 20 -9.07 -2.28 -8.22
CA LEU A 20 -9.72 -3.61 -8.16
C LEU A 20 -10.26 -3.92 -6.77
N ILE A 21 -9.53 -3.56 -5.71
CA ILE A 21 -10.01 -3.69 -4.32
C ILE A 21 -11.31 -2.92 -4.14
N THR A 22 -11.36 -1.67 -4.62
CA THR A 22 -12.53 -0.81 -4.49
C THR A 22 -13.71 -1.33 -5.31
N GLU A 23 -13.46 -1.80 -6.53
CA GLU A 23 -14.48 -2.42 -7.41
C GLU A 23 -15.04 -3.72 -6.83
N ALA A 24 -14.22 -4.49 -6.12
CA ALA A 24 -14.64 -5.69 -5.39
C ALA A 24 -15.37 -5.39 -4.06
N GLY A 25 -15.60 -4.11 -3.73
CA GLY A 25 -16.27 -3.67 -2.49
C GLY A 25 -15.36 -3.57 -1.27
N GLY A 26 -14.05 -3.72 -1.46
CA GLY A 26 -13.04 -3.46 -0.43
C GLY A 26 -12.82 -1.95 -0.22
N LYS A 27 -12.22 -1.60 0.91
CA LYS A 27 -12.02 -0.20 1.31
C LYS A 27 -10.55 0.11 1.52
N VAL A 28 -9.94 0.83 0.59
CA VAL A 28 -8.54 1.27 0.74
C VAL A 28 -8.48 2.43 1.72
N VAL A 29 -7.83 2.25 2.87
CA VAL A 29 -7.78 3.26 3.95
C VAL A 29 -6.49 4.03 4.00
N SER A 30 -5.44 3.58 3.31
CA SER A 30 -4.16 4.26 3.25
C SER A 30 -3.42 3.93 1.96
N ILE A 31 -2.76 4.96 1.41
CA ILE A 31 -1.96 4.87 0.20
C ILE A 31 -0.67 5.67 0.37
N ARG A 32 0.45 5.13 -0.13
CA ARG A 32 1.75 5.81 -0.18
C ARG A 32 2.36 5.76 -1.57
N ASP A 33 2.99 6.84 -2.02
CA ASP A 33 3.96 6.82 -3.13
C ASP A 33 5.30 7.47 -2.73
N VAL A 34 6.15 7.75 -3.72
CA VAL A 34 7.45 8.43 -3.51
C VAL A 34 7.34 9.90 -3.11
N THR A 35 6.19 10.53 -3.35
CA THR A 35 5.92 11.95 -3.08
C THR A 35 5.28 12.18 -1.72
N GLY A 36 4.59 11.17 -1.17
CA GLY A 36 3.93 11.27 0.12
C GLY A 36 3.06 10.07 0.46
N ALA A 37 2.22 10.25 1.47
CA ALA A 37 1.26 9.26 1.89
C ALA A 37 -0.02 9.90 2.43
N VAL A 38 -1.14 9.21 2.22
CA VAL A 38 -2.48 9.66 2.59
C VAL A 38 -3.20 8.53 3.33
N LYS A 39 -3.97 8.91 4.35
CA LYS A 39 -4.84 8.01 5.09
C LYS A 39 -6.25 8.57 5.21
N ASN A 40 -7.25 7.70 5.08
CA ASN A 40 -8.64 8.01 5.36
C ASN A 40 -9.34 6.75 5.88
N SER A 41 -9.72 6.74 7.16
CA SER A 41 -10.40 5.60 7.80
C SER A 41 -11.77 5.30 7.18
N ASN A 42 -12.38 6.29 6.53
CA ASN A 42 -13.65 6.13 5.82
C ASN A 42 -13.47 5.58 4.40
N GLY A 43 -12.23 5.43 3.93
CA GLY A 43 -11.88 4.99 2.59
C GLY A 43 -11.40 6.15 1.72
N ILE A 44 -10.43 5.86 0.86
CA ILE A 44 -9.86 6.77 -0.12
C ILE A 44 -10.58 6.58 -1.45
N ASP A 45 -11.05 7.67 -2.05
CA ASP A 45 -11.60 7.67 -3.40
C ASP A 45 -10.46 7.48 -4.42
N ILE A 46 -10.26 6.22 -4.84
CA ILE A 46 -9.14 5.83 -5.71
C ILE A 46 -9.21 6.53 -7.07
N ALA A 47 -10.41 6.72 -7.63
CA ALA A 47 -10.58 7.39 -8.91
C ALA A 47 -10.11 8.86 -8.83
N LYS A 48 -10.49 9.57 -7.76
CA LYS A 48 -10.00 10.94 -7.53
C LYS A 48 -8.50 10.99 -7.24
N LEU A 49 -7.99 10.05 -6.45
CA LEU A 49 -6.56 9.98 -6.15
C LEU A 49 -5.72 9.76 -7.42
N MET A 50 -6.17 8.88 -8.31
CA MET A 50 -5.51 8.62 -9.59
C MET A 50 -5.49 9.87 -10.48
N LYS A 51 -6.62 10.59 -10.55
CA LYS A 51 -6.71 11.85 -11.28
C LYS A 51 -5.75 12.90 -10.69
N HIS A 52 -5.75 13.08 -9.38
CA HIS A 52 -4.84 13.99 -8.67
C HIS A 52 -3.37 13.63 -8.95
N SER A 53 -3.03 12.35 -8.86
CA SER A 53 -1.67 11.86 -9.09
C SER A 53 -1.20 12.13 -10.53
N ALA A 54 -2.07 11.93 -11.52
CA ALA A 54 -1.77 12.23 -12.92
C ALA A 54 -1.53 13.74 -13.17
N GLU A 55 -2.30 14.61 -12.52
CA GLU A 55 -2.18 16.07 -12.65
C GLU A 55 -0.96 16.63 -11.90
N ASN A 56 -0.65 16.09 -10.72
CA ASN A 56 0.35 16.62 -9.80
C ASN A 56 1.66 15.84 -9.76
N ARG A 57 1.77 14.76 -10.56
CA ARG A 57 2.92 13.82 -10.58
C ARG A 57 3.19 13.17 -9.22
N GLY A 58 2.13 12.84 -8.49
CA GLY A 58 2.18 12.19 -7.19
C GLY A 58 0.98 12.49 -6.30
N ILE A 59 0.85 11.79 -5.18
CA ILE A 59 -0.30 11.92 -4.27
C ILE A 59 -0.16 13.01 -3.21
N LYS A 60 1.01 13.66 -3.11
CA LYS A 60 1.20 14.75 -2.14
C LYS A 60 0.15 15.85 -2.34
N GLY A 61 -0.45 16.30 -1.25
CA GLY A 61 -1.45 17.37 -1.26
C GLY A 61 -2.85 16.94 -1.74
N PHE A 62 -3.10 15.64 -1.90
CA PHE A 62 -4.45 15.14 -2.13
C PHE A 62 -5.34 15.42 -0.92
N ASP A 63 -6.55 15.93 -1.16
CA ASP A 63 -7.50 16.42 -0.14
C ASP A 63 -8.50 15.36 0.34
N GLY A 64 -8.52 14.17 -0.27
CA GLY A 64 -9.41 13.07 0.11
C GLY A 64 -8.96 12.27 1.33
N GLY A 65 -8.02 12.79 2.13
CA GLY A 65 -7.54 12.18 3.37
C GLY A 65 -6.46 13.01 4.06
N ASP A 66 -5.97 12.49 5.19
CA ASP A 66 -4.92 13.12 5.97
C ASP A 66 -3.53 12.74 5.44
N ALA A 67 -2.67 13.73 5.28
CA ALA A 67 -1.27 13.49 4.96
C ALA A 67 -0.56 12.85 6.17
N VAL A 68 0.14 11.74 5.95
CA VAL A 68 0.87 11.01 7.00
C VAL A 68 2.32 10.78 6.60
N ASP A 69 3.16 10.43 7.58
CA ASP A 69 4.54 10.07 7.32
C ASP A 69 4.61 8.77 6.48
N PRO A 70 5.18 8.80 5.27
CA PRO A 70 5.28 7.62 4.40
C PRO A 70 6.08 6.48 5.03
N THR A 71 6.99 6.76 5.96
CA THR A 71 7.82 5.74 6.61
C THR A 71 7.02 4.89 7.58
N LEU A 72 6.00 5.47 8.23
CA LEU A 72 5.15 4.78 9.21
C LEU A 72 4.22 3.77 8.55
N LEU A 73 3.81 4.02 7.31
CA LEU A 73 2.79 3.25 6.61
C LEU A 73 3.17 1.80 6.28
N LEU A 74 4.46 1.49 6.13
CA LEU A 74 4.90 0.11 5.94
C LEU A 74 4.75 -0.74 7.22
N THR A 75 4.85 -0.09 8.37
CA THR A 75 4.90 -0.73 9.69
C THR A 75 3.60 -0.60 10.48
N GLU A 76 2.62 0.08 9.90
CA GLU A 76 1.31 0.29 10.51
C GLU A 76 0.48 -1.00 10.46
N GLU A 77 -0.44 -1.14 11.41
CA GLU A 77 -1.39 -2.25 11.38
C GLU A 77 -2.32 -2.13 10.18
N CYS A 78 -2.33 -3.17 9.35
CA CYS A 78 -3.23 -3.31 8.23
C CYS A 78 -3.57 -4.78 8.00
N ASP A 79 -4.70 -5.04 7.36
CA ASP A 79 -5.05 -6.42 6.99
C ASP A 79 -4.23 -6.90 5.80
N VAL A 80 -3.98 -6.02 4.82
CA VAL A 80 -3.25 -6.35 3.59
C VAL A 80 -2.26 -5.23 3.27
N LEU A 81 -1.00 -5.60 3.04
CA LEU A 81 0.02 -4.73 2.46
C LEU A 81 0.31 -5.16 1.02
N ILE A 82 0.25 -4.23 0.07
CA ILE A 82 0.55 -4.49 -1.34
C ILE A 82 1.77 -3.65 -1.76
N PRO A 83 3.00 -4.22 -1.68
CA PRO A 83 4.19 -3.57 -2.20
C PRO A 83 4.21 -3.65 -3.74
N ALA A 84 4.00 -2.52 -4.42
CA ALA A 84 3.88 -2.46 -5.87
C ALA A 84 4.93 -1.55 -6.56
N ALA A 85 6.11 -1.42 -5.96
CA ALA A 85 7.24 -0.66 -6.49
C ALA A 85 8.45 -1.56 -6.83
N LEU A 86 9.36 -1.06 -7.68
CA LEU A 86 10.55 -1.77 -8.13
C LEU A 86 11.57 -1.96 -6.99
N GLY A 87 11.53 -3.14 -6.35
CA GLY A 87 12.58 -3.69 -5.47
C GLY A 87 12.79 -2.98 -4.13
N GLY A 88 13.06 -3.76 -3.07
CA GLY A 88 13.55 -3.24 -1.78
C GLY A 88 12.52 -2.49 -0.92
N VAL A 89 11.23 -2.56 -1.28
CA VAL A 89 10.13 -1.99 -0.47
C VAL A 89 10.07 -2.68 0.89
N ILE A 90 10.23 -4.01 0.89
CA ILE A 90 10.42 -4.82 2.08
C ILE A 90 11.88 -5.31 2.09
N ASN A 91 12.60 -4.96 3.13
CA ASN A 91 14.01 -5.27 3.32
C ASN A 91 14.29 -5.68 4.76
N LYS A 92 15.51 -6.13 5.06
CA LYS A 92 15.91 -6.60 6.39
C LYS A 92 15.67 -5.58 7.51
N ASP A 93 15.68 -4.29 7.20
CA ASP A 93 15.60 -3.22 8.20
C ASP A 93 14.14 -2.91 8.58
N ASN A 94 13.17 -3.24 7.72
CA ASN A 94 11.75 -2.97 7.97
C ASN A 94 10.87 -4.22 8.08
N ALA A 95 11.33 -5.40 7.65
CA ALA A 95 10.53 -6.62 7.61
C ALA A 95 9.93 -7.00 8.98
N ASP A 96 10.71 -6.89 10.05
CA ASP A 96 10.28 -7.23 11.41
C ASP A 96 9.25 -6.25 11.98
N ALA A 97 9.15 -5.04 11.41
CA ALA A 97 8.22 -4.01 11.82
C ALA A 97 6.90 -4.05 11.04
N ILE A 98 6.78 -4.89 10.00
CA ILE A 98 5.54 -5.01 9.21
C ILE A 98 4.50 -5.80 9.99
N LYS A 99 3.36 -5.16 10.26
CA LYS A 99 2.24 -5.73 11.02
C LYS A 99 1.10 -6.27 10.14
N ALA A 100 1.29 -6.28 8.82
CA ALA A 100 0.29 -6.73 7.87
C ALA A 100 -0.07 -8.21 8.06
N LYS A 101 -1.35 -8.56 8.08
CA LYS A 101 -1.79 -9.97 8.15
C LYS A 101 -1.49 -10.72 6.85
N TYR A 102 -1.61 -10.04 5.72
CA TYR A 102 -1.30 -10.55 4.39
C TYR A 102 -0.39 -9.58 3.65
N ILE A 103 0.57 -10.12 2.91
CA ILE A 103 1.39 -9.36 1.97
C ILE A 103 1.14 -9.95 0.58
N ILE A 104 0.71 -9.12 -0.36
CA ILE A 104 0.43 -9.52 -1.75
C ILE A 104 1.44 -8.82 -2.64
N GLU A 105 2.40 -9.59 -3.16
CA GLU A 105 3.44 -9.07 -4.05
C GLU A 105 2.88 -8.95 -5.46
N ALA A 106 2.48 -7.73 -5.85
CA ALA A 106 1.91 -7.50 -7.17
C ALA A 106 2.99 -7.34 -8.28
N VAL A 107 4.27 -7.50 -7.94
CA VAL A 107 5.42 -7.40 -8.86
C VAL A 107 6.35 -8.61 -8.61
N ASN A 108 7.12 -9.03 -9.61
CA ASN A 108 8.20 -9.99 -9.38
C ASN A 108 9.29 -9.34 -8.51
N HIS A 109 9.56 -9.91 -7.34
CA HIS A 109 10.69 -9.58 -6.43
C HIS A 109 10.69 -8.20 -5.73
N PRO A 110 9.61 -7.74 -5.07
CA PRO A 110 9.67 -6.55 -4.21
C PRO A 110 10.39 -6.81 -2.88
N THR A 111 10.56 -8.07 -2.50
CA THR A 111 11.21 -8.55 -1.27
C THR A 111 12.61 -9.07 -1.56
N ASP A 112 13.59 -8.63 -0.78
CA ASP A 112 14.95 -9.18 -0.81
C ASP A 112 14.92 -10.68 -0.41
N PRO A 113 15.57 -11.59 -1.16
CA PRO A 113 15.64 -13.01 -0.81
C PRO A 113 16.04 -13.28 0.65
N GLU A 114 16.89 -12.44 1.24
CA GLU A 114 17.35 -12.56 2.63
C GLU A 114 16.24 -12.26 3.66
N ALA A 115 15.15 -11.58 3.28
CA ALA A 115 14.02 -11.24 4.13
C ALA A 115 12.93 -12.36 4.22
N THR A 116 13.23 -13.58 3.77
CA THR A 116 12.25 -14.66 3.59
C THR A 116 11.91 -15.45 4.86
N ARG A 117 12.47 -15.13 6.05
CA ARG A 117 12.44 -16.07 7.19
C ARG A 117 11.32 -15.92 8.23
N PHE A 118 10.26 -15.14 8.03
CA PHE A 118 9.25 -14.95 9.09
C PHE A 118 7.81 -15.27 8.68
N GLY A 119 7.23 -16.26 9.36
CA GLY A 119 5.89 -16.32 9.99
C GLY A 119 4.61 -15.88 9.25
N GLN A 120 4.68 -15.42 8.00
CA GLN A 120 3.56 -14.80 7.30
C GLN A 120 2.99 -15.77 6.24
N ARG A 121 1.67 -15.88 6.17
CA ARG A 121 0.99 -16.60 5.08
C ARG A 121 1.10 -15.73 3.82
N ARG A 122 2.05 -16.06 2.96
CA ARG A 122 2.32 -15.36 1.69
C ARG A 122 1.48 -16.00 0.59
N ALA A 123 0.80 -15.19 -0.20
CA ALA A 123 0.19 -15.60 -1.46
C ALA A 123 0.99 -14.92 -2.58
N CYS A 124 1.72 -15.73 -3.33
CA CYS A 124 2.32 -15.34 -4.61
C CYS A 124 1.26 -15.41 -5.71
#